data_AF-A0A0L9U1T9-F1
#
_entry.id   AF-A0A0L9U1T9-F1
#
_cell.length_a   1.000
_cell.length_b   1.000
_cell.length_c   1.000
_cell.angle_alpha   90.00
_cell.angle_beta   90.00
_cell.angle_gamma   90.00
#
_symmetry.space_group_name_H-M   'P 1'
#
loop_
_entity.id
_entity.type
_entity.pdbx_description
1 polymer ?
#
loop_
_entity_poly.entity_id
_entity_poly.type
_entity_poly.pdbx_seq_one_letter_code
_entity_poly.pdbx_strand_id
1 'polypeptide(L)'
;MSNGSLDRYLGDKVREALPWKKRIEICIGAARGIHYLHAGLKRTIIHRNISPPTILLDENMHPKLSGFGLSLMGAHFKEQSKPIQSEIIGRPSHLPLEYVRDGTVTHKCDVYAFGVVLLQVVRGTKNFPMSQELMGKSIIEENIDLKIKGKIAPECWQVFIDIALKCIEDEPDERPEMGEVEVELELALLLQEQADVTNINSYYTLSSKTIINPKSEWRWGFDDVATKLLK
;
A
#
# COMPACT_ATOMS: atom_id res chain seq x y z
N MET A 1 -5.86 20.49 6.92
CA MET A 1 -4.93 19.79 7.82
C MET A 1 -3.57 20.44 7.70
N SER A 2 -2.94 20.77 8.82
CA SER A 2 -1.73 21.61 8.93
C SER A 2 -0.51 21.01 8.21
N ASN A 3 -0.35 19.68 8.26
CA ASN A 3 0.76 18.97 7.60
C ASN A 3 0.41 18.49 6.17
N GLY A 4 -0.78 18.82 5.66
CA GLY A 4 -1.20 18.45 4.31
C GLY A 4 -1.52 16.96 4.16
N SER A 5 -1.26 16.39 2.99
CA SER A 5 -1.54 14.99 2.64
C SER A 5 -0.30 14.11 2.68
N LEU A 6 -0.47 12.81 2.91
CA LEU A 6 0.62 11.83 2.96
C LEU A 6 1.45 11.82 1.67
N ASP A 7 0.85 12.07 0.51
CA ASP A 7 1.57 12.14 -0.76
C ASP A 7 2.67 13.23 -0.78
N ARG A 8 2.59 14.27 0.06
CA ARG A 8 3.65 15.29 0.17
C ARG A 8 4.96 14.73 0.72
N TYR A 9 4.88 13.60 1.42
CA TYR A 9 6.01 12.93 2.05
C TYR A 9 6.52 11.74 1.21
N LEU A 10 5.91 11.48 0.05
CA LEU A 10 6.34 10.47 -0.91
C LEU A 10 6.98 11.12 -2.15
N GLY A 11 8.11 10.58 -2.60
CA GLY A 11 8.84 10.99 -3.80
C GLY A 11 10.28 11.44 -3.53
N ASP A 12 11.06 11.51 -4.61
CA ASP A 12 12.50 11.75 -4.55
C ASP A 12 12.85 13.14 -4.01
N LYS A 13 12.05 14.15 -4.36
CA LYS A 13 12.29 15.57 -4.04
C LYS A 13 11.81 16.00 -2.64
N VAL A 14 11.34 15.07 -1.82
CA VAL A 14 10.85 15.36 -0.46
C VAL A 14 12.04 15.70 0.44
N ARG A 15 12.05 16.92 0.99
CA ARG A 15 13.13 17.47 1.85
C ARG A 15 13.17 16.84 3.25
N GLU A 16 12.01 16.54 3.82
CA GLU A 16 11.88 15.93 5.14
C GLU A 16 11.27 14.53 5.00
N ALA A 17 12.13 13.52 5.08
CA ALA A 17 11.71 12.13 4.99
C ALA A 17 11.07 11.67 6.29
N LEU A 18 9.90 11.02 6.20
CA LEU A 18 9.31 10.37 7.37
C LEU A 18 10.19 9.20 7.83
N PRO A 19 10.58 9.15 9.12
CA PRO A 19 11.21 7.98 9.72
C PRO A 19 10.32 6.74 9.56
N TRP A 20 10.93 5.55 9.54
CA TRP A 20 10.20 4.29 9.32
C TRP A 20 9.06 4.09 10.32
N LYS A 21 9.31 4.18 11.62
CA LYS A 21 8.26 4.07 12.66
C LYS A 21 7.11 5.05 12.43
N LYS A 22 7.42 6.29 12.03
CA LYS A 22 6.40 7.29 11.74
C LYS A 22 5.54 6.93 10.53
N ARG A 23 6.10 6.25 9.53
CA ARG A 23 5.34 5.70 8.40
C ARG A 23 4.37 4.62 8.88
N ILE A 24 4.82 3.68 9.72
CA ILE A 24 3.93 2.65 10.28
C ILE A 24 2.81 3.28 11.11
N GLU A 25 3.13 4.23 12.01
CA GLU A 25 2.12 4.94 12.82
C GLU A 25 1.02 5.60 11.96
N ILE A 26 1.41 6.24 10.85
CA ILE A 26 0.46 6.83 9.90
C ILE A 26 -0.37 5.74 9.21
N CYS A 27 0.23 4.62 8.83
CA CYS A 27 -0.50 3.49 8.26
C CYS A 27 -1.51 2.89 9.26
N ILE A 28 -1.11 2.68 10.52
CA ILE A 28 -2.00 2.20 11.59
C ILE A 28 -3.20 3.12 11.76
N GLY A 29 -2.98 4.43 11.92
CA GLY A 29 -4.08 5.36 12.10
C GLY A 29 -5.00 5.46 10.88
N ALA A 30 -4.47 5.31 9.67
CA ALA A 30 -5.27 5.25 8.44
C ALA A 30 -6.09 3.94 8.40
N ALA A 31 -5.47 2.80 8.68
CA ALA A 31 -6.12 1.49 8.74
C ALA A 31 -7.28 1.49 9.74
N ARG A 32 -7.06 2.05 10.94
CA ARG A 32 -8.09 2.25 11.97
C ARG A 32 -9.27 3.09 11.47
N GLY A 33 -8.98 4.16 10.73
CA GLY A 33 -10.00 4.99 10.10
C GLY A 33 -10.84 4.21 9.09
N ILE A 34 -10.21 3.40 8.24
CA ILE A 34 -10.89 2.59 7.22
C ILE A 34 -11.69 1.47 7.89
N HIS A 35 -11.11 0.78 8.87
CA HIS A 35 -11.78 -0.23 9.68
C HIS A 35 -13.04 0.34 10.34
N TYR A 36 -12.98 1.55 10.90
CA TYR A 36 -14.16 2.22 11.45
C TYR A 36 -15.26 2.45 10.40
N LEU A 37 -14.90 2.81 9.16
CA LEU A 37 -15.89 2.94 8.07
C LEU A 37 -16.53 1.60 7.71
N HIS A 38 -15.76 0.52 7.74
CA HIS A 38 -16.23 -0.81 7.34
C HIS A 38 -17.12 -1.47 8.40
N ALA A 39 -16.72 -1.39 9.67
CA ALA A 39 -17.32 -2.16 10.77
C ALA A 39 -17.72 -1.33 12.00
N GLY A 40 -17.25 -0.09 12.13
CA GLY A 40 -17.52 0.77 13.30
C GLY A 40 -18.88 1.49 13.27
N LEU A 41 -19.61 1.39 12.15
CA LEU A 41 -20.87 2.07 11.91
C LEU A 41 -22.03 1.08 11.72
N LYS A 42 -23.27 1.57 11.85
CA LYS A 42 -24.47 0.74 11.60
C LYS A 42 -24.59 0.27 10.14
N ARG A 43 -23.95 0.98 9.22
CA ARG A 43 -23.87 0.64 7.80
C ARG A 43 -22.42 0.79 7.38
N THR A 44 -21.95 -0.17 6.58
CA THR A 44 -20.62 -0.10 5.97
C THR A 44 -20.54 1.14 5.08
N ILE A 45 -19.47 1.91 5.20
CA ILE A 45 -19.12 2.97 4.26
C ILE A 45 -17.91 2.47 3.47
N ILE A 46 -18.05 2.41 2.15
CA ILE A 46 -16.97 2.06 1.22
C ILE A 46 -16.41 3.37 0.67
N HIS A 47 -15.16 3.68 0.96
CA HIS A 47 -14.56 4.98 0.69
C HIS A 47 -14.30 5.20 -0.80
N ARG A 48 -13.79 4.19 -1.52
CA ARG A 48 -13.51 4.13 -2.97
C ARG A 48 -12.43 5.08 -3.49
N ASN A 49 -11.76 5.80 -2.61
CA ASN A 49 -10.72 6.77 -2.99
C ASN A 49 -9.57 6.77 -1.98
N ILE A 50 -9.24 5.60 -1.42
CA ILE A 50 -8.10 5.44 -0.53
C ILE A 50 -6.82 5.59 -1.35
N SER A 51 -6.02 6.61 -1.02
CA SER A 51 -4.75 6.91 -1.68
C SER A 51 -3.92 7.88 -0.83
N PRO A 52 -2.62 8.07 -1.09
CA PRO A 52 -1.82 9.01 -0.31
C PRO A 52 -2.34 10.47 -0.33
N PRO A 53 -2.94 11.00 -1.42
CA PRO A 53 -3.55 12.32 -1.41
C PRO A 53 -4.80 12.47 -0.52
N THR A 54 -5.51 11.38 -0.24
CA THR A 54 -6.74 11.40 0.57
C THR A 54 -6.51 11.09 2.05
N ILE A 55 -5.29 10.70 2.43
CA ILE A 55 -4.86 10.56 3.81
C ILE A 55 -4.17 11.88 4.23
N LEU A 56 -4.88 12.71 4.99
CA LEU A 56 -4.38 13.98 5.49
C LEU A 56 -3.70 13.82 6.85
N LEU A 57 -2.73 14.67 7.18
CA LEU A 57 -1.98 14.63 8.43
C LEU A 57 -2.27 15.89 9.25
N ASP A 58 -2.77 15.71 10.48
CA ASP A 58 -2.99 16.80 11.43
C ASP A 58 -1.68 17.32 12.02
N GLU A 59 -1.75 18.30 12.93
CA GLU A 59 -0.58 18.96 13.54
C GLU A 59 0.36 18.01 14.28
N ASN A 60 -0.15 16.88 14.75
CA ASN A 60 0.61 15.85 15.45
C ASN A 60 1.03 14.70 14.52
N MET A 61 0.88 14.90 13.20
CA MET A 61 1.13 13.91 12.17
C MET A 61 0.22 12.68 12.28
N HIS A 62 -0.97 12.80 12.89
CA HIS A 62 -1.95 11.72 12.87
C HIS A 62 -2.78 11.77 11.58
N PRO A 63 -3.03 10.60 10.96
CA PRO A 63 -3.80 10.50 9.73
C PRO A 63 -5.29 10.80 9.95
N LYS A 64 -5.91 11.44 8.96
CA LYS A 64 -7.35 11.70 8.83
C LYS A 64 -7.76 11.37 7.40
N LEU A 65 -8.76 10.53 7.23
CA LEU A 65 -9.32 10.24 5.91
C LEU A 65 -10.08 11.45 5.36
N SER A 66 -10.03 11.64 4.04
CA SER A 66 -10.70 12.71 3.30
C SER A 66 -11.10 12.21 1.91
N GLY A 67 -11.84 13.00 1.13
CA GLY A 67 -12.20 12.58 -0.23
C GLY A 67 -13.38 11.61 -0.29
N PHE A 68 -14.32 11.73 0.65
CA PHE A 68 -15.56 10.95 0.73
C PHE A 68 -16.59 11.23 -0.38
N GLY A 69 -16.27 12.12 -1.34
CA GLY A 69 -17.19 12.48 -2.42
C GLY A 69 -17.56 11.32 -3.35
N LEU A 70 -16.78 10.23 -3.32
CA LEU A 70 -17.02 9.03 -4.13
C LEU A 70 -17.58 7.85 -3.31
N SER A 71 -17.76 8.03 -2.00
CA SER A 71 -18.07 6.94 -1.08
C SER A 71 -19.48 6.40 -1.28
N LEU A 72 -19.66 5.10 -1.00
CA LEU A 72 -20.94 4.42 -1.06
C LEU A 72 -21.33 3.91 0.32
N MET A 73 -22.63 3.91 0.59
CA MET A 73 -23.20 3.28 1.78
C MET A 73 -23.66 1.87 1.42
N GLY A 74 -23.10 0.89 2.11
CA GLY A 74 -23.40 -0.52 1.93
C GLY A 74 -24.51 -1.04 2.84
N ALA A 75 -24.46 -2.36 3.05
CA ALA A 75 -25.42 -3.09 3.85
C ALA A 75 -25.43 -2.60 5.31
N HIS A 76 -26.57 -2.80 5.98
CA HIS A 76 -26.65 -2.62 7.43
C HIS A 76 -25.89 -3.75 8.13
N PHE A 77 -25.29 -3.50 9.30
CA PHE A 77 -24.46 -4.50 10.01
C PHE A 77 -25.18 -5.80 10.39
N LYS A 78 -26.52 -5.81 10.33
CA LYS A 78 -27.38 -6.98 10.58
C LYS A 78 -27.66 -7.80 9.31
N GLU A 79 -27.28 -7.29 8.16
CA GLU A 79 -27.47 -7.90 6.86
C GLU A 79 -26.11 -8.42 6.36
N GLN A 80 -26.14 -9.44 5.51
CA GLN A 80 -24.93 -9.88 4.83
C GLN A 80 -24.43 -8.76 3.91
N SER A 81 -23.12 -8.56 3.88
CA SER A 81 -22.46 -7.67 2.92
C SER A 81 -22.83 -8.10 1.50
N LYS A 82 -23.38 -7.17 0.73
CA LYS A 82 -23.76 -7.40 -0.66
C LYS A 82 -22.90 -6.54 -1.56
N PRO A 83 -22.39 -7.09 -2.68
CA PRO A 83 -21.71 -6.30 -3.67
C PRO A 83 -22.63 -5.22 -4.25
N ILE A 84 -22.07 -4.02 -4.46
CA ILE A 84 -22.77 -2.88 -5.05
C ILE A 84 -22.28 -2.71 -6.49
N GLN A 85 -23.21 -2.58 -7.43
CA GLN A 85 -22.87 -2.22 -8.81
C GLN A 85 -22.76 -0.70 -8.93
N SER A 86 -21.63 -0.21 -9.44
CA SER A 86 -21.38 1.22 -9.60
C SER A 86 -20.52 1.51 -10.83
N GLU A 87 -20.62 2.73 -11.34
CA GLU A 87 -19.66 3.27 -12.32
C GLU A 87 -18.21 3.15 -11.80
N ILE A 88 -17.28 2.96 -12.73
CA ILE A 88 -15.84 2.83 -12.45
C ILE A 88 -15.25 4.23 -12.27
N ILE A 89 -14.91 4.57 -11.03
CA ILE A 89 -14.35 5.85 -10.60
C ILE A 89 -13.29 5.60 -9.55
N GLY A 90 -12.37 6.57 -9.40
CA GLY A 90 -11.25 6.48 -8.47
C GLY A 90 -9.92 6.54 -9.21
N ARG A 91 -8.85 6.20 -8.50
CA ARG A 91 -7.49 6.30 -9.02
C ARG A 91 -7.09 4.97 -9.68
N PRO A 92 -6.75 4.92 -10.98
CA PRO A 92 -6.53 3.66 -11.71
C PRO A 92 -5.57 2.67 -11.05
N SER A 93 -4.44 3.15 -10.50
CA SER A 93 -3.45 2.31 -9.81
C SER A 93 -3.92 1.69 -8.48
N HIS A 94 -5.08 2.11 -7.99
CA HIS A 94 -5.67 1.67 -6.71
C HIS A 94 -6.98 0.91 -6.93
N LEU A 95 -7.39 0.67 -8.18
CA LEU A 95 -8.59 -0.08 -8.49
C LEU A 95 -8.27 -1.57 -8.58
N PRO A 96 -8.98 -2.43 -7.84
CA PRO A 96 -8.84 -3.88 -8.00
C PRO A 96 -9.53 -4.37 -9.28
N LEU A 97 -9.13 -5.54 -9.77
CA LEU A 97 -9.55 -6.06 -11.06
C LEU A 97 -11.06 -6.32 -11.15
N GLU A 98 -11.70 -6.83 -10.10
CA GLU A 98 -13.15 -7.06 -10.09
C GLU A 98 -13.93 -5.77 -10.31
N TYR A 99 -13.48 -4.68 -9.69
CA TYR A 99 -14.16 -3.40 -9.83
C TYR A 99 -13.99 -2.83 -11.25
N VAL A 100 -12.80 -2.97 -11.84
CA VAL A 100 -12.54 -2.53 -13.23
C VAL A 100 -13.29 -3.40 -14.25
N ARG A 101 -13.40 -4.70 -14.00
CA ARG A 101 -13.99 -5.66 -14.94
C ARG A 101 -15.50 -5.52 -15.05
N ASP A 102 -16.19 -5.42 -13.93
CA ASP A 102 -17.65 -5.53 -13.90
C ASP A 102 -18.34 -4.48 -13.01
N GLY A 103 -17.61 -3.51 -12.45
CA GLY A 103 -18.22 -2.45 -11.63
C GLY A 103 -18.62 -2.90 -10.23
N THR A 104 -18.19 -4.09 -9.81
CA THR A 104 -18.48 -4.64 -8.48
C THR A 104 -17.67 -3.92 -7.40
N VAL A 105 -18.38 -3.36 -6.43
CA VAL A 105 -17.80 -2.64 -5.29
C VAL A 105 -18.17 -3.33 -3.98
N THR A 106 -17.16 -3.67 -3.19
CA THR A 106 -17.27 -4.11 -1.79
C THR A 106 -16.28 -3.33 -0.92
N HIS A 107 -16.33 -3.51 0.39
CA HIS A 107 -15.32 -2.92 1.29
C HIS A 107 -13.90 -3.45 1.02
N LYS A 108 -13.78 -4.64 0.41
CA LYS A 108 -12.49 -5.21 -0.04
C LYS A 108 -11.81 -4.39 -1.14
N CYS A 109 -12.53 -3.50 -1.84
CA CYS A 109 -11.90 -2.56 -2.76
C CYS A 109 -11.06 -1.50 -2.02
N ASP A 110 -11.50 -1.06 -0.83
CA ASP A 110 -10.70 -0.16 0.00
C ASP A 110 -9.48 -0.86 0.59
N VAL A 111 -9.61 -2.16 0.93
CA VAL A 111 -8.48 -3.00 1.40
C VAL A 111 -7.39 -3.06 0.33
N TYR A 112 -7.75 -3.37 -0.92
CA TYR A 112 -6.81 -3.36 -2.05
C TYR A 112 -6.14 -2.01 -2.22
N ALA A 113 -6.93 -0.93 -2.28
CA ALA A 113 -6.40 0.41 -2.41
C ALA A 113 -5.46 0.77 -1.26
N PHE A 114 -5.74 0.31 -0.04
CA PHE A 114 -4.87 0.51 1.12
C PHE A 114 -3.58 -0.32 1.03
N GLY A 115 -3.63 -1.56 0.55
CA GLY A 115 -2.43 -2.36 0.25
C GLY A 115 -1.48 -1.62 -0.71
N VAL A 116 -2.02 -1.01 -1.77
CA VAL A 116 -1.24 -0.15 -2.67
C VAL A 116 -0.62 1.03 -1.92
N VAL A 117 -1.35 1.67 -0.98
CA VAL A 117 -0.80 2.74 -0.13
C VAL A 117 0.37 2.23 0.72
N LEU A 118 0.27 1.05 1.35
CA LEU A 118 1.35 0.47 2.15
C LEU A 118 2.63 0.29 1.33
N LEU A 119 2.49 -0.23 0.10
CA LEU A 119 3.61 -0.43 -0.81
C LEU A 119 4.22 0.90 -1.29
N GLN A 120 3.38 1.91 -1.57
CA GLN A 120 3.84 3.27 -1.87
C GLN A 120 4.62 3.91 -0.72
N VAL A 121 4.17 3.69 0.52
CA VAL A 121 4.81 4.20 1.73
C VAL A 121 6.19 3.58 1.96
N VAL A 122 6.34 2.27 1.75
CA VAL A 122 7.64 1.58 1.86
C VAL A 122 8.61 1.98 0.75
N ARG A 123 8.12 2.09 -0.48
CA ARG A 123 8.95 2.50 -1.62
C ARG A 123 9.20 4.01 -1.66
N GLY A 124 8.50 4.79 -0.85
CA GLY A 124 8.63 6.25 -0.79
C GLY A 124 8.29 6.92 -2.12
N THR A 125 7.38 6.34 -2.91
CA THR A 125 7.04 6.81 -4.26
C THR A 125 5.54 7.05 -4.40
N LYS A 126 5.18 8.04 -5.23
CA LYS A 126 3.79 8.28 -5.66
C LYS A 126 3.38 7.33 -6.78
N ASN A 127 4.34 6.84 -7.54
CA ASN A 127 4.11 6.00 -8.70
C ASN A 127 4.23 4.55 -8.28
N PHE A 128 3.09 3.85 -8.21
CA PHE A 128 3.08 2.42 -7.99
C PHE A 128 2.80 1.72 -9.33
N PRO A 129 3.69 0.84 -9.81
CA PRO A 129 3.47 0.13 -11.06
C PRO A 129 2.28 -0.82 -10.92
N MET A 130 1.49 -0.92 -11.97
CA MET A 130 0.26 -1.70 -12.01
C MET A 130 0.50 -3.19 -12.34
N SER A 131 1.75 -3.60 -12.56
CA SER A 131 2.09 -4.96 -12.95
C SER A 131 2.37 -5.86 -11.75
N GLN A 132 1.57 -6.93 -11.61
CA GLN A 132 1.76 -8.05 -10.67
C GLN A 132 3.21 -8.57 -10.63
N GLU A 133 3.87 -8.64 -11.79
CA GLU A 133 5.29 -9.05 -11.90
C GLU A 133 6.27 -8.17 -11.10
N LEU A 134 5.89 -6.92 -10.77
CA LEU A 134 6.70 -6.00 -9.97
C LEU A 134 6.30 -5.97 -8.48
N MET A 135 5.40 -6.87 -8.07
CA MET A 135 4.88 -6.96 -6.70
C MET A 135 5.44 -8.17 -5.93
N GLY A 136 6.44 -8.87 -6.48
CA GLY A 136 7.18 -9.89 -5.75
C GLY A 136 7.97 -9.29 -4.58
N LYS A 137 7.97 -9.98 -3.43
CA LYS A 137 8.63 -9.52 -2.20
C LYS A 137 10.10 -9.11 -2.40
N SER A 138 10.87 -9.89 -3.16
CA SER A 138 12.27 -9.59 -3.49
C SER A 138 12.41 -8.27 -4.26
N ILE A 139 11.54 -8.04 -5.25
CA ILE A 139 11.52 -6.81 -6.05
C ILE A 139 11.16 -5.61 -5.16
N ILE A 140 10.21 -5.79 -4.24
CA ILE A 140 9.84 -4.72 -3.31
C ILE A 140 11.01 -4.39 -2.37
N GLU A 141 11.71 -5.39 -1.85
CA GLU A 141 12.90 -5.20 -1.00
C GLU A 141 14.02 -4.43 -1.73
N GLU A 142 14.24 -4.72 -3.02
CA GLU A 142 15.20 -4.03 -3.86
C GLU A 142 14.84 -2.55 -4.08
N ASN A 143 13.54 -2.23 -4.03
CA ASN A 143 12.97 -0.92 -4.31
C ASN A 143 12.48 -0.17 -3.04
N ILE A 144 12.89 -0.56 -1.84
CA ILE A 144 12.63 0.19 -0.61
C ILE A 144 13.21 1.60 -0.70
N ASP A 145 12.47 2.58 -0.17
CA ASP A 145 12.94 3.96 -0.10
C ASP A 145 14.31 4.04 0.59
N LEU A 146 15.29 4.60 -0.13
CA LEU A 146 16.66 4.78 0.36
C LEU A 146 16.73 5.51 1.70
N LYS A 147 15.73 6.36 2.02
CA LYS A 147 15.65 7.10 3.30
C LYS A 147 15.38 6.19 4.51
N ILE A 148 14.77 5.02 4.29
CA ILE A 148 14.48 4.01 5.33
C ILE A 148 15.23 2.69 5.13
N LYS A 149 15.97 2.55 4.02
CA LYS A 149 16.79 1.38 3.76
C LYS A 149 17.80 1.16 4.89
N GLY A 150 17.85 -0.07 5.41
CA GLY A 150 18.65 -0.43 6.57
C GLY A 150 18.12 0.08 7.90
N LYS A 151 16.89 0.63 7.98
CA LYS A 151 16.26 1.10 9.23
C LYS A 151 15.03 0.28 9.62
N ILE A 152 14.83 -0.87 8.97
CA ILE A 152 13.68 -1.75 9.15
C ILE A 152 14.19 -3.07 9.75
N ALA A 153 13.68 -3.44 10.91
CA ALA A 153 13.97 -4.73 11.52
C ALA A 153 13.41 -5.88 10.66
N PRO A 154 14.13 -7.01 10.50
CA PRO A 154 13.68 -8.11 9.65
C PRO A 154 12.29 -8.67 10.02
N GLU A 155 12.00 -8.80 11.31
CA GLU A 155 10.72 -9.33 11.80
C GLU A 155 9.58 -8.34 11.56
N CYS A 156 9.84 -7.04 11.79
CA CYS A 156 8.92 -5.95 11.42
C CYS A 156 8.62 -5.97 9.92
N TRP A 157 9.67 -6.11 9.10
CA TRP A 157 9.55 -6.16 7.66
C TRP A 157 8.68 -7.31 7.21
N GLN A 158 8.90 -8.51 7.75
CA GLN A 158 8.15 -9.71 7.38
C GLN A 158 6.66 -9.49 7.59
N VAL A 159 6.25 -9.03 8.77
CA VAL A 159 4.84 -8.78 9.09
C VAL A 159 4.27 -7.71 8.17
N PHE A 160 4.98 -6.58 8.00
CA PHE A 160 4.50 -5.47 7.18
C PHE A 160 4.32 -5.85 5.71
N ILE A 161 5.29 -6.54 5.12
CA ILE A 161 5.23 -6.86 3.69
C ILE A 161 4.20 -7.95 3.40
N ASP A 162 4.06 -8.94 4.30
CA ASP A 162 3.09 -10.01 4.14
C ASP A 162 1.66 -9.45 4.17
N ILE A 163 1.33 -8.57 5.12
CA ILE A 163 0.00 -7.96 5.18
C ILE A 163 -0.26 -7.02 3.98
N ALA A 164 0.76 -6.27 3.54
CA ALA A 164 0.62 -5.38 2.39
C ALA A 164 0.34 -6.15 1.09
N LEU A 165 1.03 -7.28 0.88
CA LEU A 165 0.79 -8.17 -0.26
C LEU A 165 -0.56 -8.87 -0.17
N LYS A 166 -0.95 -9.36 1.02
CA LYS A 166 -2.27 -9.97 1.21
C LYS A 166 -3.43 -9.01 0.91
N CYS A 167 -3.24 -7.71 1.18
CA CYS A 167 -4.25 -6.69 0.84
C CYS A 167 -4.50 -6.57 -0.66
N ILE A 168 -3.51 -6.86 -1.51
CA ILE A 168 -3.59 -6.67 -2.97
C ILE A 168 -3.81 -7.98 -3.74
N GLU A 169 -4.22 -9.05 -3.06
CA GLU A 169 -4.61 -10.31 -3.71
C GLU A 169 -5.71 -10.07 -4.74
N ASP A 170 -5.65 -10.79 -5.86
CA ASP A 170 -6.62 -10.63 -6.95
C ASP A 170 -8.03 -11.02 -6.49
N GLU A 171 -8.13 -12.11 -5.72
CA GLU A 171 -9.41 -12.59 -5.18
C GLU A 171 -9.82 -11.76 -3.94
N PRO A 172 -10.98 -11.07 -3.97
CA PRO A 172 -11.40 -10.21 -2.86
C PRO A 172 -11.57 -10.93 -1.52
N ASP A 173 -11.93 -12.22 -1.55
CA ASP A 173 -12.15 -13.03 -0.35
C ASP A 173 -10.84 -13.44 0.34
N GLU A 174 -9.72 -13.50 -0.40
CA GLU A 174 -8.38 -13.76 0.16
C GLU A 174 -7.79 -12.51 0.84
N ARG A 175 -8.31 -11.32 0.52
CA ARG A 175 -7.91 -10.07 1.18
C ARG A 175 -8.40 -10.04 2.62
N PRO A 176 -7.57 -9.59 3.58
CA PRO A 176 -7.95 -9.50 4.98
C PRO A 176 -9.06 -8.47 5.23
N GLU A 177 -9.71 -8.57 6.37
CA GLU A 177 -10.52 -7.46 6.88
C GLU A 177 -9.60 -6.33 7.39
N MET A 178 -10.07 -5.07 7.30
CA MET A 178 -9.24 -3.93 7.72
C MET A 178 -8.85 -3.94 9.19
N GLY A 179 -9.62 -4.62 10.05
CA GLY A 179 -9.25 -4.84 11.44
C GLY A 179 -8.04 -5.77 11.59
N GLU A 180 -7.91 -6.79 10.75
CA GLU A 180 -6.71 -7.64 10.73
C GLU A 180 -5.50 -6.83 10.23
N VAL A 181 -5.69 -6.01 9.20
CA VAL A 181 -4.62 -5.12 8.69
C VAL A 181 -4.13 -4.15 9.77
N GLU A 182 -5.04 -3.55 10.54
CA GLU A 182 -4.70 -2.68 11.66
C GLU A 182 -3.84 -3.41 12.70
N VAL A 183 -4.25 -4.61 13.12
CA VAL A 183 -3.54 -5.42 14.14
C VAL A 183 -2.15 -5.85 13.66
N GLU A 184 -2.02 -6.30 12.42
CA GLU A 184 -0.72 -6.71 11.85
C GLU A 184 0.24 -5.51 11.74
N LEU A 185 -0.25 -4.32 11.41
CA LEU A 185 0.58 -3.10 11.41
C LEU A 185 1.01 -2.70 12.82
N GLU A 186 0.14 -2.83 13.82
CA GLU A 186 0.50 -2.63 15.24
C GLU A 186 1.56 -3.62 15.70
N LEU A 187 1.43 -4.89 15.32
CA LEU A 187 2.43 -5.93 15.58
C LEU A 187 3.77 -5.59 14.91
N ALA A 188 3.75 -5.15 13.65
CA ALA A 188 4.97 -4.74 12.95
C ALA A 188 5.69 -3.58 13.66
N LEU A 189 4.94 -2.59 14.17
CA LEU A 189 5.51 -1.49 14.95
C LEU A 189 6.13 -1.99 16.27
N LEU A 190 5.43 -2.87 17.00
CA LEU A 190 5.93 -3.44 18.24
C LEU A 190 7.22 -4.22 18.03
N LEU A 191 7.30 -5.03 16.97
CA LEU A 191 8.52 -5.78 16.61
C LEU A 191 9.67 -4.83 16.27
N GLN A 192 9.41 -3.71 15.59
CA GLN A 192 10.42 -2.69 15.33
C GLN A 192 10.93 -2.07 16.63
N GLU A 193 10.04 -1.71 17.56
CA GLU A 193 10.42 -1.10 18.84
C GLU A 193 11.24 -2.06 19.70
N GLN A 194 10.86 -3.34 19.75
CA GLN A 194 11.62 -4.37 20.46
C GLN A 194 13.02 -4.58 19.86
N ALA A 195 13.11 -4.58 18.53
CA ALA A 195 14.39 -4.67 17.84
C ALA A 195 15.25 -3.43 18.10
N ASP A 196 14.67 -2.23 18.15
CA ASP A 196 15.41 -0.98 18.41
C ASP A 196 16.06 -0.97 19.81
N VAL A 197 15.42 -1.60 20.81
CA VAL A 197 15.96 -1.68 22.19
C VAL A 197 17.24 -2.50 22.28
N THR A 198 17.32 -3.59 21.52
CA THR A 198 18.46 -4.53 21.56
C THR A 198 19.52 -4.21 20.51
N ASN A 199 19.20 -3.34 19.54
CA ASN A 199 20.09 -3.02 18.45
C ASN A 199 21.11 -1.94 18.84
N ILE A 200 22.35 -2.38 19.04
CA ILE A 200 23.50 -1.51 19.32
C ILE A 200 24.05 -0.92 18.00
N ASN A 201 23.72 -1.51 16.85
CA ASN A 201 24.11 -1.02 15.53
C ASN A 201 23.05 -0.04 15.00
N SER A 202 23.45 1.02 14.31
CA SER A 202 22.51 2.01 13.78
C SER A 202 21.73 1.53 12.53
N TYR A 203 21.91 0.28 12.09
CA TYR A 203 21.34 -0.27 10.86
C TYR A 203 20.97 -1.76 10.96
N TYR A 204 19.95 -2.16 10.19
CA TYR A 204 19.47 -3.54 9.99
C TYR A 204 19.83 -4.04 8.57
N THR A 205 19.88 -5.35 8.39
CA THR A 205 20.01 -6.00 7.07
C THR A 205 18.79 -6.87 6.81
N LEU A 206 18.05 -6.59 5.74
CA LEU A 206 16.94 -7.45 5.29
C LEU A 206 17.50 -8.64 4.49
N SER A 207 16.87 -9.81 4.63
CA SER A 207 17.35 -11.05 4.02
C SER A 207 16.93 -11.18 2.55
N SER A 208 17.58 -10.41 1.68
CA SER A 208 17.68 -10.75 0.25
C SER A 208 19.06 -10.40 -0.25
N LYS A 209 20.00 -11.33 -0.07
CA LYS A 209 21.24 -11.33 -0.87
C LYS A 209 20.90 -11.89 -2.25
N THR A 210 20.23 -11.10 -3.09
CA THR A 210 20.33 -11.33 -4.54
C THR A 210 21.66 -10.70 -4.97
N ILE A 211 22.65 -11.54 -5.25
CA ILE A 211 23.89 -11.11 -5.88
C ILE A 211 23.52 -10.61 -7.27
N ILE A 212 23.43 -9.28 -7.46
CA ILE A 212 23.44 -8.70 -8.80
C ILE A 212 24.83 -8.96 -9.36
N ASN A 213 24.96 -9.99 -10.19
CA ASN A 213 26.18 -10.23 -10.95
C ASN A 213 26.34 -9.04 -11.93
N PRO A 214 27.37 -8.18 -11.83
CA PRO A 214 27.48 -6.99 -12.67
C PRO A 214 27.85 -7.28 -14.13
N LYS A 215 27.84 -8.54 -14.57
CA LYS A 215 28.29 -8.95 -15.90
C LYS A 215 27.42 -10.05 -16.49
N SER A 216 26.33 -9.65 -17.12
CA SER A 216 25.86 -10.31 -18.34
C SER A 216 25.23 -9.24 -19.23
N GLU A 217 26.02 -8.86 -20.23
CA GLU A 217 25.72 -7.94 -21.31
C GLU A 217 24.42 -8.34 -22.02
N TRP A 218 23.44 -7.44 -22.08
CA TRP A 218 22.43 -7.49 -23.14
C TRP A 218 22.91 -6.62 -24.30
N ARG A 219 23.78 -7.20 -25.13
CA ARG A 219 23.88 -6.86 -26.56
C ARG A 219 22.73 -7.53 -27.29
N TRP A 220 21.60 -6.86 -27.42
CA TRP A 220 20.61 -7.06 -28.48
C TRP A 220 19.96 -5.68 -28.65
N GLY A 221 20.24 -4.91 -29.69
CA GLY A 221 19.97 -5.25 -31.08
C GLY A 221 18.74 -4.46 -31.53
N PHE A 222 18.83 -3.12 -31.50
CA PHE A 222 17.92 -2.27 -32.26
C PHE A 222 18.36 -2.36 -33.72
N ASP A 223 17.71 -3.21 -34.49
CA ASP A 223 17.34 -2.99 -35.88
C ASP A 223 16.53 -4.20 -36.36
N ASP A 224 15.54 -3.91 -37.20
CA ASP A 224 14.75 -4.85 -38.01
C ASP A 224 13.33 -5.23 -37.52
N VAL A 225 12.44 -4.22 -37.50
CA VAL A 225 11.02 -4.42 -37.87
C VAL A 225 10.65 -3.39 -38.93
N ALA A 226 11.21 -3.55 -40.12
CA ALA A 226 10.68 -2.94 -41.32
C ALA A 226 10.74 -3.95 -42.47
N THR A 227 9.59 -4.20 -43.09
CA THR A 227 9.43 -4.89 -44.39
C THR A 227 9.21 -6.40 -44.33
N LYS A 228 7.95 -6.83 -44.18
CA LYS A 228 7.42 -8.03 -44.87
C LYS A 228 5.89 -8.14 -44.83
N LEU A 229 5.19 -7.27 -45.56
CA LEU A 229 3.86 -7.55 -46.11
C LEU A 229 3.69 -6.83 -47.46
N LEU A 230 4.31 -7.40 -48.50
CA LEU A 230 3.90 -7.26 -49.90
C LEU A 230 4.24 -8.57 -50.63
N LYS A 231 3.28 -9.48 -50.63
CA LYS A 231 2.90 -10.34 -51.76
C LYS A 231 1.41 -10.61 -51.67
#